data_AF-A0A2G5D3F4-F1
#
_entry.id   AF-A0A2G5D3F4-F1
#
_cell.length_a   1.000
_cell.length_b   1.000
_cell.length_c   1.000
_cell.angle_alpha   90.00
_cell.angle_beta   90.00
_cell.angle_gamma   90.00
#
_symmetry.space_group_name_H-M   'P 1'
#
loop_
_entity.id
_entity.type
_entity.pdbx_description
1 polymer ?
#
loop_
_entity_poly.entity_id
_entity_poly.type
_entity_poly.pdbx_seq_one_letter_code
_entity_poly.pdbx_strand_id
1 'polypeptide(L)'
;MVCLDGSPLAYHLDKGFGTGINNWLVQIEGGGWCNNVTTCLVRKNTRLGSSKQMVKQLAFSGILHKEETFNPDFYNWNRVKVRYCDGSSFTGDVEAVNPATNLHFRGARIWTAVIEDLLEKGMKTAKNALLSGCSAGGLTSILHCDGFRALLPTTTKVKCLSDAGYFINAKDVSGVEHIRAYYNDVITTHGSAKNLPVSCTSRLNPSVCFFPQYLAQNIRTPLFILNAAYDSWQ
;
A
#
# COMPACT_ATOMS: atom_id res chain seq x y z
N MET A 1 -8.18 1.10 -14.25
CA MET A 1 -7.58 2.10 -13.33
C MET A 1 -6.11 2.30 -13.70
N VAL A 2 -5.55 3.51 -13.52
CA VAL A 2 -4.27 3.93 -14.13
C VAL A 2 -3.28 4.54 -13.13
N CYS A 3 -1.98 4.32 -13.37
CA CYS A 3 -0.84 4.92 -12.68
C CYS A 3 -0.70 6.43 -12.95
N LEU A 4 0.28 7.10 -12.32
CA LEU A 4 0.56 8.54 -12.51
C LEU A 4 0.68 8.96 -13.99
N ASP A 5 1.21 8.10 -14.86
CA ASP A 5 1.37 8.36 -16.30
C ASP A 5 0.17 7.97 -17.19
N GLY A 6 -0.88 7.40 -16.61
CA GLY A 6 -2.03 6.89 -17.36
C GLY A 6 -1.89 5.43 -17.83
N SER A 7 -0.77 4.76 -17.59
CA SER A 7 -0.61 3.32 -17.85
C SER A 7 -1.45 2.47 -16.88
N PRO A 8 -1.85 1.22 -17.24
CA PRO A 8 -2.65 0.39 -16.35
C PRO A 8 -1.88 0.02 -15.07
N LEU A 9 -2.62 -0.34 -14.02
CA LEU A 9 -2.04 -0.95 -12.83
C LEU A 9 -1.28 -2.26 -13.15
N ALA A 10 -0.41 -2.71 -12.24
CA ALA A 10 0.30 -3.97 -12.39
C ALA A 10 0.55 -4.66 -11.04
N TYR A 11 0.61 -5.98 -11.09
CA TYR A 11 1.10 -6.82 -10.00
C TYR A 11 1.76 -8.08 -10.58
N HIS A 12 2.61 -8.72 -9.79
CA HIS A 12 3.16 -10.04 -10.09
C HIS A 12 2.47 -11.07 -9.20
N LEU A 13 2.13 -12.24 -9.74
CA LEU A 13 1.46 -13.32 -9.02
C LEU A 13 2.21 -14.63 -9.26
N ASP A 14 2.54 -15.31 -8.17
CA ASP A 14 2.98 -16.70 -8.15
C ASP A 14 1.89 -17.54 -7.46
N LYS A 15 1.37 -18.55 -8.16
CA LYS A 15 0.19 -19.30 -7.70
C LYS A 15 0.57 -20.27 -6.59
N GLY A 16 -0.31 -20.36 -5.59
CA GLY A 16 -0.14 -21.31 -4.49
C GLY A 16 -0.29 -22.77 -4.95
N PHE A 17 0.22 -23.69 -4.14
CA PHE A 17 0.18 -25.12 -4.41
C PHE A 17 -0.03 -25.93 -3.11
N GLY A 18 -0.42 -27.20 -3.26
CA GLY A 18 -0.62 -28.12 -2.13
C GLY A 18 -1.62 -27.58 -1.09
N THR A 19 -1.20 -27.54 0.17
CA THR A 19 -2.03 -27.03 1.27
C THR A 19 -2.19 -25.50 1.27
N GLY A 20 -1.41 -24.78 0.46
CA GLY A 20 -1.39 -23.32 0.37
C GLY A 20 -2.32 -22.72 -0.68
N ILE A 21 -3.00 -23.52 -1.52
CA ILE A 21 -3.80 -23.02 -2.67
C ILE A 21 -4.91 -22.04 -2.27
N ASN A 22 -5.42 -22.12 -1.05
CA ASN A 22 -6.49 -21.27 -0.53
C ASN A 22 -5.96 -20.18 0.41
N ASN A 23 -4.64 -19.97 0.47
CA ASN A 23 -4.02 -18.94 1.28
C ASN A 23 -3.38 -17.87 0.38
N TRP A 24 -3.44 -16.62 0.81
CA TRP A 24 -3.05 -15.47 -0.01
C TRP A 24 -2.14 -14.52 0.77
N LEU A 25 -1.02 -14.15 0.17
CA LEU A 25 -0.12 -13.11 0.65
C LEU A 25 -0.10 -11.99 -0.39
N VAL A 26 -0.71 -10.85 -0.05
CA VAL A 26 -0.74 -9.64 -0.88
C VAL A 26 0.27 -8.66 -0.34
N GLN A 27 1.40 -8.50 -1.03
CA GLN A 27 2.52 -7.68 -0.61
C GLN A 27 2.59 -6.40 -1.47
N ILE A 28 2.50 -5.24 -0.82
CA ILE A 28 2.52 -3.93 -1.45
C ILE A 28 3.97 -3.41 -1.56
N GLU A 29 4.40 -3.10 -2.78
CA GLU A 29 5.69 -2.46 -3.04
C GLU A 29 5.78 -1.08 -2.34
N GLY A 30 6.96 -0.75 -1.80
CA GLY A 30 7.26 0.59 -1.29
C GLY A 30 7.87 1.50 -2.35
N GLY A 31 8.13 2.75 -1.98
CA GLY A 31 8.80 3.70 -2.88
C GLY A 31 8.68 5.18 -2.48
N GLY A 32 8.44 5.48 -1.21
CA GLY A 32 8.15 6.84 -0.71
C GLY A 32 6.96 7.49 -1.42
N TRP A 33 6.80 8.80 -1.30
CA TRP A 33 5.67 9.54 -1.87
C TRP A 33 6.11 10.67 -2.79
N CYS A 34 5.19 11.22 -3.56
CA CYS A 34 5.39 12.52 -4.18
C CYS A 34 4.34 13.47 -3.61
N ASN A 35 4.78 14.63 -3.13
CA ASN A 35 3.95 15.53 -2.33
C ASN A 35 3.48 16.77 -3.11
N ASN A 36 3.90 16.93 -4.37
CA ASN A 36 3.41 17.99 -5.25
C ASN A 36 3.49 17.58 -6.73
N VAL A 37 2.92 18.39 -7.62
CA VAL A 37 2.89 18.14 -9.07
C VAL A 37 4.31 17.91 -9.64
N THR A 38 5.29 18.72 -9.24
CA THR A 38 6.67 18.63 -9.74
C THR A 38 7.33 17.30 -9.35
N THR A 39 7.26 16.92 -8.08
CA THR A 39 7.84 15.66 -7.58
C THR A 39 7.11 14.44 -8.15
N CYS A 40 5.80 14.53 -8.39
CA CYS A 40 5.03 13.47 -9.05
C CYS A 40 5.38 13.36 -10.54
N LEU A 41 5.64 14.47 -11.21
CA LEU A 41 6.06 14.49 -12.61
C LEU A 41 7.42 13.80 -12.80
N VAL A 42 8.37 14.00 -11.88
CA VAL A 42 9.66 13.27 -11.88
C VAL A 42 9.45 11.76 -11.81
N ARG A 43 8.47 11.29 -11.02
CA ARG A 43 8.16 9.86 -10.89
C ARG A 43 7.42 9.27 -12.08
N LYS A 44 6.66 10.09 -12.81
CA LYS A 44 5.74 9.69 -13.88
C LYS A 44 6.36 8.68 -14.85
N ASN A 45 7.58 8.93 -15.29
CA ASN A 45 8.28 8.11 -16.29
C ASN A 45 9.23 7.06 -15.68
N THR A 46 9.01 6.68 -14.41
CA THR A 46 9.79 5.65 -13.70
C THR A 46 8.90 4.47 -13.35
N ARG A 47 9.48 3.38 -12.83
CA ARG A 47 8.71 2.24 -12.29
C ARG A 47 7.74 2.61 -11.17
N LEU A 48 7.92 3.77 -10.52
CA LEU A 48 7.06 4.28 -9.44
C LEU A 48 5.94 5.21 -9.93
N GLY A 49 5.81 5.42 -11.23
CA GLY A 49 4.74 6.21 -11.84
C GLY A 49 4.16 5.62 -13.13
N SER A 50 4.78 4.57 -13.67
CA SER A 50 4.37 3.93 -14.92
C SER A 50 4.60 2.42 -14.88
N SER A 51 3.58 1.64 -15.22
CA SER A 51 3.71 0.19 -15.41
C SER A 51 4.49 -0.18 -16.67
N LYS A 52 4.63 0.74 -17.62
CA LYS A 52 5.49 0.55 -18.81
C LYS A 52 6.97 0.45 -18.46
N GLN A 53 7.35 0.94 -17.28
CA GLN A 53 8.72 0.95 -16.76
C GLN A 53 8.96 -0.16 -15.73
N MET A 54 7.98 -1.04 -15.51
CA MET A 54 8.11 -2.16 -14.59
C MET A 54 8.65 -3.40 -15.30
N VAL A 55 9.44 -4.18 -14.56
CA VAL A 55 9.91 -5.48 -15.04
C VAL A 55 8.73 -6.42 -15.28
N LYS A 56 8.76 -7.15 -16.40
CA LYS A 56 7.72 -8.14 -16.74
C LYS A 56 7.79 -9.37 -15.85
N GLN A 57 9.01 -9.78 -15.49
CA GLN A 57 9.29 -10.90 -14.58
C GLN A 57 10.01 -10.36 -13.35
N LEU A 58 9.59 -10.83 -12.16
CA LEU A 58 10.14 -10.41 -10.89
C LEU A 58 10.51 -11.65 -10.08
N ALA A 59 11.78 -11.76 -9.69
CA ALA A 59 12.21 -12.77 -8.73
C ALA A 59 11.67 -12.40 -7.35
N PHE A 60 10.86 -13.28 -6.77
CA PHE A 60 10.36 -13.09 -5.41
C PHE A 60 11.39 -13.53 -4.37
N SER A 61 11.50 -12.76 -3.29
CA SER A 61 12.44 -12.98 -2.19
C SER A 61 11.80 -12.72 -0.82
N GLY A 62 12.51 -13.09 0.25
CA GLY A 62 12.05 -12.95 1.63
C GLY A 62 10.69 -13.62 1.85
N ILE A 63 9.73 -12.90 2.44
CA ILE A 63 8.36 -13.39 2.68
C ILE A 63 7.60 -13.82 1.42
N LEU A 64 8.07 -13.45 0.22
CA LEU A 64 7.51 -13.89 -1.05
C LEU A 64 8.30 -15.03 -1.69
N HIS A 65 9.41 -15.50 -1.10
CA HIS A 65 10.23 -16.55 -1.69
C HIS A 65 9.43 -17.85 -1.85
N LYS A 66 9.73 -18.62 -2.90
CA LYS A 66 8.99 -19.85 -3.26
C LYS A 66 9.48 -21.13 -2.59
N GLU A 67 10.67 -21.08 -2.02
CA GLU A 67 11.29 -22.21 -1.34
C GLU A 67 11.12 -22.08 0.17
N GLU A 68 10.70 -23.17 0.81
CA GLU A 68 10.41 -23.29 2.23
C GLU A 68 11.60 -22.91 3.12
N THR A 69 12.82 -23.18 2.68
CA THR A 69 14.06 -22.83 3.39
C THR A 69 14.22 -21.33 3.64
N PHE A 70 13.68 -20.49 2.76
CA PHE A 70 13.75 -19.03 2.87
C PHE A 70 12.42 -18.39 3.30
N ASN A 71 11.31 -19.11 3.14
CA ASN A 71 9.96 -18.65 3.46
C ASN A 71 9.12 -19.79 4.04
N PRO A 72 9.43 -20.25 5.27
CA PRO A 72 8.83 -21.47 5.80
C PRO A 72 7.31 -21.37 5.96
N ASP A 73 6.80 -20.16 6.20
CA ASP A 73 5.38 -19.94 6.51
C ASP A 73 4.49 -19.79 5.27
N PHE A 74 5.02 -19.18 4.18
CA PHE A 74 4.19 -18.73 3.06
C PHE A 74 4.64 -19.23 1.68
N TYR A 75 5.68 -20.06 1.59
CA TYR A 75 6.26 -20.48 0.29
C TYR A 75 5.25 -21.10 -0.68
N ASN A 76 4.24 -21.82 -0.16
CA ASN A 76 3.22 -22.49 -0.97
C ASN A 76 1.89 -21.71 -1.10
N TRP A 77 1.81 -20.49 -0.57
CA TRP A 77 0.64 -19.62 -0.70
C TRP A 77 0.57 -18.99 -2.10
N ASN A 78 -0.59 -18.46 -2.48
CA ASN A 78 -0.67 -17.49 -3.57
C ASN A 78 0.06 -16.23 -3.13
N ARG A 79 1.18 -15.92 -3.78
CA ARG A 79 2.06 -14.82 -3.42
C ARG A 79 1.91 -13.73 -4.46
N VAL A 80 1.56 -12.52 -4.03
CA VAL A 80 1.29 -11.37 -4.90
C VAL A 80 2.18 -10.21 -4.52
N LYS A 81 2.81 -9.59 -5.52
CA LYS A 81 3.52 -8.31 -5.39
C LYS A 81 2.74 -7.24 -6.14
N VAL A 82 1.97 -6.42 -5.43
CA VAL A 82 1.28 -5.26 -6.02
C VAL A 82 2.30 -4.17 -6.29
N ARG A 83 2.36 -3.68 -7.53
CA ARG A 83 3.33 -2.67 -7.93
C ARG A 83 2.84 -1.27 -7.57
N TYR A 84 3.73 -0.46 -7.01
CA TYR A 84 3.41 0.84 -6.47
C TYR A 84 3.68 1.93 -7.51
N CYS A 85 2.61 2.56 -8.02
CA CYS A 85 2.70 3.55 -9.10
C CYS A 85 1.83 4.80 -8.91
N ASP A 86 1.22 4.97 -7.74
CA ASP A 86 0.30 6.08 -7.45
C ASP A 86 0.95 7.23 -6.68
N GLY A 87 1.98 6.95 -5.87
CA GLY A 87 2.70 7.97 -5.10
C GLY A 87 2.01 8.43 -3.81
N SER A 88 0.94 7.75 -3.37
CA SER A 88 0.11 8.14 -2.21
C SER A 88 -0.29 6.98 -1.28
N SER A 89 0.45 5.86 -1.26
CA SER A 89 0.07 4.67 -0.47
C SER A 89 -1.35 4.18 -0.80
N PHE A 90 -1.75 4.33 -2.06
CA PHE A 90 -3.08 3.98 -2.57
C PHE A 90 -4.24 4.72 -1.91
N THR A 91 -4.05 5.96 -1.43
CA THR A 91 -5.16 6.77 -0.89
C THR A 91 -5.66 7.84 -1.85
N GLY A 92 -4.88 8.21 -2.86
CA GLY A 92 -5.21 9.32 -3.77
C GLY A 92 -6.42 9.04 -4.66
N ASP A 93 -7.29 10.02 -4.84
CA ASP A 93 -8.41 9.92 -5.78
C ASP A 93 -8.94 11.30 -6.20
N VAL A 94 -8.38 11.80 -7.30
CA VAL A 94 -8.82 13.02 -7.99
C VAL A 94 -9.55 12.61 -9.27
N GLU A 95 -10.71 13.19 -9.59
CA GLU A 95 -11.40 12.85 -10.86
C GLU A 95 -10.72 13.49 -12.07
N ALA A 96 -10.31 14.76 -11.94
CA ALA A 96 -9.62 15.48 -13.00
C ALA A 96 -8.24 14.88 -13.29
N VAL A 97 -7.80 15.04 -14.53
CA VAL A 97 -6.42 14.82 -14.96
C VAL A 97 -5.73 16.18 -14.94
N ASN A 98 -4.49 16.26 -14.46
CA ASN A 98 -3.78 17.53 -14.46
C ASN A 98 -3.56 17.99 -15.92
N PRO A 99 -4.12 19.13 -16.36
CA PRO A 99 -4.14 19.49 -17.77
C PRO A 99 -2.75 19.87 -18.32
N ALA A 100 -1.85 20.36 -17.46
CA ALA A 100 -0.51 20.77 -17.87
C ALA A 100 0.48 19.59 -17.94
N THR A 101 0.33 18.61 -17.04
CA THR A 101 1.31 17.53 -16.87
C THR A 101 0.78 16.16 -17.25
N ASN A 102 -0.52 16.03 -17.53
CA ASN A 102 -1.21 14.77 -17.76
C ASN A 102 -0.93 13.73 -16.64
N LEU A 103 -0.95 14.19 -15.39
CA LEU A 103 -0.81 13.34 -14.21
C LEU A 103 -2.17 12.84 -13.73
N HIS A 104 -2.20 11.56 -13.32
CA HIS A 104 -3.38 10.89 -12.79
C HIS A 104 -3.17 10.49 -11.32
N PHE A 105 -3.89 11.12 -10.39
CA PHE A 105 -3.89 10.74 -8.97
C PHE A 105 -5.05 9.78 -8.70
N ARG A 106 -4.80 8.47 -8.77
CA ARG A 106 -5.83 7.40 -8.76
C ARG A 106 -5.53 6.25 -7.80
N GLY A 107 -4.69 6.47 -6.79
CA GLY A 107 -4.24 5.46 -5.83
C GLY A 107 -5.37 4.56 -5.27
N ALA A 108 -6.43 5.14 -4.73
CA ALA A 108 -7.54 4.37 -4.16
C ALA A 108 -8.29 3.55 -5.21
N ARG A 109 -8.42 4.06 -6.44
CA ARG A 109 -9.02 3.30 -7.53
C ARG A 109 -8.14 2.14 -7.98
N ILE A 110 -6.82 2.35 -8.03
CA ILE A 110 -5.87 1.27 -8.32
C ILE A 110 -6.00 0.17 -7.26
N TRP A 111 -6.06 0.55 -5.98
CA TRP A 111 -6.26 -0.41 -4.88
C TRP A 111 -7.52 -1.25 -5.10
N THR A 112 -8.67 -0.61 -5.29
CA THR A 112 -9.94 -1.32 -5.53
C THR A 112 -9.82 -2.29 -6.69
N ALA A 113 -9.33 -1.83 -7.85
CA ALA A 113 -9.22 -2.66 -9.04
C ALA A 113 -8.23 -3.84 -8.88
N VAL A 114 -7.12 -3.65 -8.16
CA VAL A 114 -6.20 -4.76 -7.86
C VAL A 114 -6.88 -5.80 -6.98
N ILE A 115 -7.50 -5.37 -5.88
CA ILE A 115 -8.10 -6.31 -4.93
C ILE A 115 -9.29 -7.05 -5.58
N GLU A 116 -10.12 -6.37 -6.35
CA GLU A 116 -11.22 -6.99 -7.12
C GLU A 116 -10.72 -8.07 -8.08
N ASP A 117 -9.69 -7.78 -8.87
CA ASP A 117 -9.13 -8.77 -9.81
C ASP A 117 -8.49 -9.96 -9.05
N LEU A 118 -7.87 -9.75 -7.88
CA LEU A 118 -7.38 -10.86 -7.04
C LEU A 118 -8.53 -11.69 -6.44
N LEU A 119 -9.63 -11.05 -6.02
CA LEU A 119 -10.84 -11.75 -5.55
C LEU A 119 -11.41 -12.65 -6.64
N GLU A 120 -11.49 -12.15 -7.88
CA GLU A 120 -11.95 -12.91 -9.04
C GLU A 120 -11.02 -14.09 -9.38
N LYS A 121 -9.70 -13.94 -9.16
CA LYS A 121 -8.72 -15.02 -9.35
C LYS A 121 -8.70 -16.08 -8.25
N GLY A 122 -9.60 -15.99 -7.28
CA GLY A 122 -9.81 -17.02 -6.25
C GLY A 122 -9.58 -16.54 -4.83
N MET A 123 -9.14 -15.29 -4.61
CA MET A 123 -8.96 -14.77 -3.26
C MET A 123 -10.30 -14.66 -2.51
N LYS A 124 -11.44 -14.58 -3.22
CA LYS A 124 -12.79 -14.58 -2.62
C LYS A 124 -13.10 -15.84 -1.80
N THR A 125 -12.41 -16.96 -2.05
CA THR A 125 -12.56 -18.22 -1.29
C THR A 125 -11.37 -18.49 -0.37
N ALA A 126 -10.55 -17.47 -0.07
CA ALA A 126 -9.38 -17.63 0.77
C ALA A 126 -9.73 -18.12 2.18
N LYS A 127 -8.98 -19.10 2.68
CA LYS A 127 -8.99 -19.52 4.09
C LYS A 127 -8.20 -18.55 4.96
N ASN A 128 -7.02 -18.16 4.49
CA ASN A 128 -6.16 -17.16 5.12
C ASN A 128 -5.75 -16.10 4.09
N ALA A 129 -5.75 -14.84 4.51
CA ALA A 129 -5.24 -13.74 3.71
C ALA A 129 -4.34 -12.83 4.57
N LEU A 130 -3.15 -12.52 4.08
CA LEU A 130 -2.21 -11.62 4.71
C LEU A 130 -1.99 -10.42 3.79
N LEU A 131 -2.38 -9.23 4.24
CA LEU A 131 -1.98 -7.98 3.62
C LEU A 131 -0.64 -7.54 4.21
N SER A 132 0.37 -7.33 3.38
CA SER A 132 1.68 -6.90 3.82
C SER A 132 2.22 -5.80 2.92
N GLY A 133 3.25 -5.08 3.36
CA GLY A 133 4.02 -4.20 2.51
C GLY A 133 5.22 -3.63 3.24
N CYS A 134 6.13 -3.01 2.49
CA CYS A 134 7.35 -2.39 3.03
C CYS A 134 7.36 -0.88 2.77
N SER A 135 7.83 -0.06 3.71
CA SER A 135 7.92 1.40 3.58
C SER A 135 6.54 2.02 3.26
N ALA A 136 6.39 2.74 2.15
CA ALA A 136 5.10 3.28 1.71
C ALA A 136 4.03 2.19 1.53
N GLY A 137 4.42 0.98 1.13
CA GLY A 137 3.52 -0.18 1.07
C GLY A 137 3.21 -0.76 2.46
N GLY A 138 4.14 -0.62 3.41
CA GLY A 138 3.91 -0.91 4.82
C GLY A 138 2.85 0.02 5.39
N LEU A 139 2.93 1.32 5.08
CA LEU A 139 1.88 2.27 5.44
C LEU A 139 0.54 1.92 4.76
N THR A 140 0.54 1.53 3.49
CA THR A 140 -0.67 1.02 2.80
C THR A 140 -1.30 -0.14 3.56
N SER A 141 -0.51 -1.10 4.05
CA SER A 141 -1.04 -2.24 4.79
C SER A 141 -1.74 -1.84 6.09
N ILE A 142 -1.34 -0.73 6.72
CA ILE A 142 -1.99 -0.18 7.91
C ILE A 142 -3.29 0.54 7.49
N LEU A 143 -3.19 1.49 6.55
CA LEU A 143 -4.30 2.35 6.13
C LEU A 143 -5.48 1.55 5.57
N HIS A 144 -5.20 0.47 4.86
CA HIS A 144 -6.21 -0.36 4.19
C HIS A 144 -6.55 -1.65 4.96
N CYS A 145 -6.02 -1.86 6.16
CA CYS A 145 -6.12 -3.15 6.86
C CYS A 145 -7.57 -3.62 7.08
N ASP A 146 -8.39 -2.78 7.73
CA ASP A 146 -9.79 -3.11 8.00
C ASP A 146 -10.64 -3.12 6.73
N GLY A 147 -10.31 -2.27 5.75
CA GLY A 147 -10.94 -2.28 4.43
C GLY A 147 -10.70 -3.60 3.69
N PHE A 148 -9.46 -4.08 3.69
CA PHE A 148 -9.08 -5.38 3.11
C PHE A 148 -9.80 -6.54 3.79
N ARG A 149 -9.90 -6.52 5.13
CA ARG A 149 -10.69 -7.50 5.88
C ARG A 149 -12.15 -7.50 5.46
N ALA A 150 -12.75 -6.33 5.26
CA ALA A 150 -14.16 -6.19 4.93
C ALA A 150 -14.52 -6.71 3.52
N LEU A 151 -13.53 -6.77 2.61
CA LEU A 151 -13.70 -7.30 1.25
C LEU A 151 -13.71 -8.84 1.19
N LEU A 152 -13.36 -9.53 2.28
CA LEU A 152 -13.27 -10.99 2.35
C LEU A 152 -14.40 -11.58 3.21
N PRO A 153 -14.78 -12.85 2.97
CA PRO A 153 -15.78 -13.53 3.78
C PRO A 153 -15.50 -13.46 5.29
N THR A 154 -16.54 -13.49 6.10
CA THR A 154 -16.40 -13.50 7.57
C THR A 154 -15.65 -14.73 8.08
N THR A 155 -15.63 -15.82 7.30
CA THR A 155 -14.89 -17.06 7.58
C THR A 155 -13.40 -16.98 7.27
N THR A 156 -12.95 -16.05 6.42
CA THR A 156 -11.54 -15.87 6.08
C THR A 156 -10.78 -15.28 7.26
N LYS A 157 -9.65 -15.88 7.63
CA LYS A 157 -8.73 -15.32 8.62
C LYS A 157 -7.84 -14.28 7.94
N VAL A 158 -8.07 -13.01 8.25
CA VAL A 158 -7.28 -11.91 7.69
C VAL A 158 -6.36 -11.34 8.76
N LYS A 159 -5.12 -11.06 8.37
CA LYS A 159 -4.13 -10.32 9.16
C LYS A 159 -3.43 -9.30 8.28
N CYS A 160 -2.85 -8.29 8.92
CA CYS A 160 -2.01 -7.30 8.25
C CYS A 160 -0.61 -7.29 8.85
N LEU A 161 0.40 -7.05 8.03
CA LEU A 161 1.80 -6.93 8.42
C LEU A 161 2.40 -5.67 7.79
N SER A 162 2.71 -4.68 8.61
CA SER A 162 3.43 -3.50 8.18
C SER A 162 4.91 -3.66 8.45
N ASP A 163 5.74 -3.66 7.41
CA ASP A 163 7.20 -3.62 7.51
C ASP A 163 7.69 -2.20 7.18
N ALA A 164 8.46 -1.58 8.07
CA ALA A 164 8.99 -0.22 7.93
C ALA A 164 7.92 0.83 7.54
N GLY A 165 6.66 0.61 7.93
CA GLY A 165 5.51 1.43 7.55
C GLY A 165 4.94 2.29 8.68
N TYR A 166 5.48 2.17 9.89
CA TYR A 166 5.04 2.92 11.06
C TYR A 166 5.85 4.21 11.24
N PHE A 167 5.42 5.27 10.55
CA PHE A 167 6.01 6.61 10.69
C PHE A 167 5.34 7.39 11.83
N ILE A 168 6.13 8.16 12.56
CA ILE A 168 5.66 8.91 13.73
C ILE A 168 5.57 10.40 13.43
N ASN A 169 4.60 11.06 14.06
CA ASN A 169 4.43 12.50 13.94
C ASN A 169 5.27 13.20 15.00
N ALA A 170 6.57 13.34 14.74
CA ALA A 170 7.54 13.96 15.62
C ALA A 170 8.24 15.15 14.95
N LYS A 171 8.84 16.01 15.79
CA LYS A 171 9.77 17.04 15.34
C LYS A 171 11.11 16.39 15.00
N ASP A 172 11.77 16.91 13.98
CA ASP A 172 13.14 16.51 13.65
C ASP A 172 14.15 17.07 14.67
N VAL A 173 15.44 16.80 14.46
CA VAL A 173 16.53 17.29 15.32
C VAL A 173 16.65 18.82 15.35
N SER A 174 16.06 19.53 14.39
CA SER A 174 16.01 20.98 14.35
C SER A 174 14.75 21.57 15.01
N GLY A 175 13.83 20.72 15.49
CA GLY A 175 12.59 21.11 16.15
C GLY A 175 11.42 21.39 15.21
N VAL A 176 11.53 20.99 13.93
CA VAL A 176 10.58 21.26 12.86
C VAL A 176 9.75 20.02 12.51
N GLU A 177 8.46 20.21 12.25
CA GLU A 177 7.52 19.13 11.89
C GLU A 177 7.56 18.81 10.38
N HIS A 178 8.76 18.50 9.85
CA HIS A 178 8.97 18.30 8.41
C HIS A 178 8.08 17.20 7.81
N ILE A 179 7.97 16.04 8.47
CA ILE A 179 7.17 14.92 7.96
C ILE A 179 5.67 15.27 7.98
N ARG A 180 5.21 16.04 8.97
CA ARG A 180 3.81 16.49 9.02
C ARG A 180 3.48 17.39 7.83
N ALA A 181 4.34 18.37 7.55
CA ALA A 181 4.18 19.23 6.37
C ALA A 181 4.20 18.39 5.08
N TYR A 182 5.15 17.46 4.97
CA TYR A 182 5.27 16.58 3.82
C TYR A 182 4.03 15.69 3.60
N TYR A 183 3.48 15.08 4.65
CA TYR A 183 2.25 14.29 4.55
C TYR A 183 1.02 15.15 4.27
N ASN A 184 0.94 16.37 4.81
CA ASN A 184 -0.12 17.31 4.44
C ASN A 184 -0.11 17.60 2.93
N ASP A 185 1.08 17.80 2.35
CA ASP A 185 1.26 18.01 0.92
C ASP A 185 0.86 16.76 0.09
N VAL A 186 1.24 15.56 0.54
CA VAL A 186 0.80 14.29 -0.09
C VAL A 186 -0.73 14.17 -0.07
N ILE A 187 -1.36 14.41 1.08
CA ILE A 187 -2.82 14.31 1.22
C ILE A 187 -3.52 15.31 0.30
N THR A 188 -3.03 16.55 0.25
CA THR A 188 -3.61 17.62 -0.56
C THR A 188 -3.44 17.35 -2.05
N THR A 189 -2.23 17.05 -2.50
CA THR A 189 -1.91 16.81 -3.91
C THR A 189 -2.70 15.64 -4.50
N HIS A 190 -2.88 14.57 -3.72
CA HIS A 190 -3.52 13.36 -4.19
C HIS A 190 -5.02 13.28 -3.90
N GLY A 191 -5.60 14.26 -3.18
CA GLY A 191 -7.01 14.23 -2.78
C GLY A 191 -7.34 13.04 -1.86
N SER A 192 -6.40 12.67 -0.98
CA SER A 192 -6.44 11.40 -0.23
C SER A 192 -7.43 11.37 0.93
N ALA A 193 -7.86 12.53 1.43
CA ALA A 193 -8.61 12.66 2.68
C ALA A 193 -9.86 11.76 2.76
N LYS A 194 -10.59 11.60 1.66
CA LYS A 194 -11.82 10.78 1.60
C LYS A 194 -11.58 9.27 1.68
N ASN A 195 -10.34 8.82 1.48
CA ASN A 195 -9.96 7.41 1.52
C ASN A 195 -9.16 7.05 2.78
N LEU A 196 -9.05 7.96 3.75
CA LEU A 196 -8.45 7.69 5.05
C LEU A 196 -9.47 7.13 6.03
N PRO A 197 -9.05 6.40 7.08
CA PRO A 197 -9.96 5.83 8.06
C PRO A 197 -10.85 6.89 8.73
N VAL A 198 -12.18 6.71 8.60
CA VAL A 198 -13.20 7.59 9.20
C VAL A 198 -13.07 7.66 10.73
N SER A 199 -12.60 6.58 11.36
CA SER A 199 -12.29 6.55 12.80
C SER A 199 -11.26 7.61 13.22
N CYS A 200 -10.41 8.06 12.31
CA CYS A 200 -9.46 9.14 12.53
C CYS A 200 -9.99 10.48 12.01
N THR A 201 -10.43 10.55 10.74
CA THR A 201 -10.81 11.83 10.08
C THR A 201 -12.06 12.49 10.66
N SER A 202 -12.90 11.74 11.40
CA SER A 202 -14.02 12.29 12.15
C SER A 202 -13.61 13.12 13.38
N ARG A 203 -12.37 12.98 13.86
CA ARG A 203 -11.87 13.61 15.09
C ARG A 203 -10.65 14.49 14.87
N LEU A 204 -9.88 14.23 13.82
CA LEU A 204 -8.59 14.85 13.54
C LEU A 204 -8.52 15.33 12.08
N ASN A 205 -7.60 16.26 11.82
CA ASN A 205 -7.32 16.70 10.46
C ASN A 205 -6.84 15.51 9.60
N PRO A 206 -7.32 15.35 8.35
CA PRO A 206 -6.89 14.25 7.47
C PRO A 206 -5.37 14.12 7.31
N SER A 207 -4.62 15.23 7.33
CA SER A 207 -3.15 15.20 7.24
C SER A 207 -2.48 14.38 8.35
N VAL A 208 -3.01 14.43 9.59
CA VAL A 208 -2.46 13.63 10.70
C VAL A 208 -2.92 12.18 10.64
N CYS A 209 -4.06 11.90 9.99
CA CYS A 209 -4.58 10.54 9.79
C CYS A 209 -3.80 9.72 8.77
N PHE A 210 -2.77 10.29 8.15
CA PHE A 210 -1.79 9.53 7.37
C PHE A 210 -0.72 8.87 8.26
N PHE A 211 -0.53 9.35 9.50
CA PHE A 211 0.41 8.75 10.45
C PHE A 211 -0.24 7.58 11.21
N PRO A 212 0.37 6.38 11.20
CA PRO A 212 -0.09 5.23 11.97
C PRO A 212 -0.34 5.49 13.46
N GLN A 213 0.41 6.43 14.06
CA GLN A 213 0.25 6.86 15.45
C GLN A 213 -1.20 7.19 15.85
N TYR A 214 -2.02 7.71 14.92
CA TYR A 214 -3.40 8.15 15.24
C TYR A 214 -4.48 7.13 14.87
N LEU A 215 -4.13 6.06 14.16
CA LEU A 215 -5.09 5.10 13.63
C LEU A 215 -4.83 3.66 14.03
N ALA A 216 -3.59 3.27 14.32
CA ALA A 216 -3.23 1.87 14.61
C ALA A 216 -4.02 1.27 15.79
N GLN A 217 -4.27 2.05 16.83
CA GLN A 217 -5.06 1.60 18.00
C GLN A 217 -6.54 1.35 17.68
N ASN A 218 -7.06 1.92 16.58
CA ASN A 218 -8.46 1.77 16.18
C ASN A 218 -8.65 0.67 15.13
N ILE A 219 -7.57 0.05 14.63
CA ILE A 219 -7.65 -1.06 13.69
C ILE A 219 -8.14 -2.30 14.42
N ARG A 220 -9.17 -2.94 13.88
CA ARG A 220 -9.80 -4.13 14.48
C ARG A 220 -9.17 -5.43 14.00
N THR A 221 -8.69 -5.44 12.77
CA THR A 221 -8.02 -6.59 12.16
C THR A 221 -6.64 -6.77 12.78
N PRO A 222 -6.20 -7.99 13.14
CA PRO A 222 -4.88 -8.20 13.71
C PRO A 222 -3.77 -7.62 12.84
N LEU A 223 -3.05 -6.64 13.38
CA LEU A 223 -1.96 -5.93 12.73
C LEU A 223 -0.64 -6.26 13.44
N PHE A 224 0.32 -6.79 12.69
CA PHE A 224 1.70 -6.93 13.13
C PHE A 224 2.51 -5.75 12.57
N ILE A 225 3.29 -5.10 13.44
CA ILE A 225 4.16 -3.98 13.05
C ILE A 225 5.61 -4.43 13.22
N LEU A 226 6.34 -4.49 12.12
CA LEU A 226 7.77 -4.68 12.07
C LEU A 226 8.38 -3.33 11.69
N ASN A 227 9.09 -2.69 12.62
CA ASN A 227 9.73 -1.41 12.37
C ASN A 227 11.07 -1.35 13.07
N ALA A 228 12.10 -0.82 12.40
CA ALA A 228 13.35 -0.51 13.05
C ALA A 228 13.15 0.62 14.06
N ALA A 229 13.91 0.60 15.16
CA ALA A 229 13.91 1.71 16.13
C ALA A 229 14.43 3.02 15.52
N TYR A 230 15.37 2.90 14.57
CA TYR A 230 15.94 4.00 13.79
C TYR A 230 15.77 3.67 12.31
N ASP A 231 14.57 3.93 11.77
CA ASP A 231 14.30 3.79 10.35
C ASP A 231 15.01 4.90 9.57
N SER A 232 15.70 4.55 8.48
CA SER A 232 16.49 5.52 7.70
C SER A 232 15.67 6.65 7.06
N TRP A 233 14.36 6.48 6.90
CA TRP A 233 13.48 7.51 6.35
C TRP A 233 12.92 8.44 7.44
N GLN A 234 12.83 7.97 8.68
CA GLN A 234 12.21 8.65 9.83
C GLN A 234 13.20 9.57 10.56
#